data_AF-A0A2E2JBM9-F1
#
_entry.id   AF-A0A2E2JBM9-F1
#
_cell.length_a   1.000
_cell.length_b   1.000
_cell.length_c   1.000
_cell.angle_alpha   90.00
_cell.angle_beta   90.00
_cell.angle_gamma   90.00
#
_symmetry.space_group_name_H-M   'P 1'
#
loop_
_entity.id
_entity.type
_entity.pdbx_description
1 polymer ?
#
loop_
_entity_poly.entity_id
_entity_poly.type
_entity_poly.pdbx_seq_one_letter_code
_entity_poly.pdbx_strand_id
1 'polypeptide(L)'
;MHTVATVLRSGGHYGADYVERIKADLEKHSPGVRLVCLSDCAVPCKRIPLRHDWPGWWSKIELFRPSVFRGHVLYLDLDTVIVGDIAPLFRDQFTALPDFYRPNEGIGSGVMAWRGGMSHLYAEFSKAPERWMARCTTRQCWGDQGFIQTHVEADRFGVEAQSAKIQGDRRKARVICFHGQPRPRDVGWDYRKVAARRMHA
;
A
#
# COMPACT_ATOMS: atom_id res chain seq x y z
N MET A 1 6.52 8.19 -16.68
CA MET A 1 7.23 8.37 -15.40
C MET A 1 6.60 7.44 -14.39
N HIS A 2 7.41 6.58 -13.76
CA HIS A 2 6.96 5.59 -12.78
C HIS A 2 7.41 6.02 -11.39
N THR A 3 6.46 6.09 -10.46
CA THR A 3 6.71 6.49 -9.08
C THR A 3 6.17 5.46 -8.12
N VAL A 4 7.01 4.97 -7.21
CA VAL A 4 6.56 4.25 -6.02
C VAL A 4 6.34 5.24 -4.89
N ALA A 5 5.17 5.15 -4.26
CA ALA A 5 4.79 5.96 -3.12
C ALA A 5 4.64 5.10 -1.86
N THR A 6 5.09 5.62 -0.73
CA THR A 6 4.81 5.05 0.60
C THR A 6 4.29 6.16 1.51
N VAL A 7 3.71 5.77 2.65
CA VAL A 7 3.22 6.70 3.68
C VAL A 7 3.79 6.25 5.02
N LEU A 8 4.52 7.12 5.69
CA LEU A 8 5.03 6.90 7.05
C LEU A 8 4.55 8.04 7.95
N ARG A 9 3.68 7.72 8.91
CA ARG A 9 3.35 8.62 10.01
C ARG A 9 4.12 8.19 11.26
N SER A 10 4.74 9.14 11.95
CA SER A 10 5.42 8.91 13.22
C SER A 10 4.45 8.46 14.33
N GLY A 11 4.99 7.82 15.38
CA GLY A 11 4.21 7.31 16.51
C GLY A 11 3.53 5.95 16.29
N GLY A 12 3.65 5.37 15.09
CA GLY A 12 3.16 4.03 14.76
C GLY A 12 4.18 2.91 15.01
N HIS A 13 3.86 1.72 14.50
CA HIS A 13 4.73 0.55 14.58
C HIS A 13 5.84 0.51 13.53
N TYR A 14 5.73 1.34 12.50
CA TYR A 14 6.65 1.42 11.38
C TYR A 14 7.60 2.60 11.59
N GLY A 15 8.86 2.41 11.23
CA GLY A 15 9.89 3.45 11.25
C GLY A 15 10.46 3.71 9.86
N ALA A 16 11.43 4.63 9.80
CA ALA A 16 12.16 4.96 8.58
C ALA A 16 12.91 3.75 7.98
N ASP A 17 13.21 2.74 8.80
CA ASP A 17 13.81 1.46 8.40
C ASP A 17 12.95 0.68 7.38
N TYR A 18 11.63 0.78 7.45
CA TYR A 18 10.75 0.17 6.44
C TYR A 18 10.84 0.89 5.10
N VAL A 19 10.97 2.22 5.11
CA VAL A 19 11.17 3.02 3.89
C VAL A 19 12.54 2.74 3.29
N GLU A 20 13.56 2.61 4.14
CA GLU A 20 14.91 2.20 3.74
C GLU A 20 14.90 0.83 3.07
N ARG A 21 14.17 -0.13 3.64
CA ARG A 21 14.02 -1.46 3.04
C ARG A 21 13.39 -1.39 1.65
N ILE A 22 12.26 -0.68 1.50
CA ILE A 22 11.59 -0.54 0.20
C ILE A 22 12.53 0.12 -0.82
N LYS A 23 13.31 1.13 -0.39
CA LYS A 23 14.32 1.76 -1.25
C LYS A 23 15.37 0.77 -1.73
N ALA A 24 15.95 -0.01 -0.82
CA ALA A 24 16.97 -1.01 -1.17
C ALA A 24 16.41 -2.09 -2.11
N ASP A 25 15.18 -2.56 -1.87
CA ASP A 25 14.56 -3.55 -2.74
C ASP A 25 14.22 -2.96 -4.13
N LEU A 26 13.81 -1.68 -4.21
CA LEU A 26 13.60 -0.99 -5.50
C LEU A 26 14.89 -0.82 -6.29
N GLU A 27 15.97 -0.37 -5.64
CA GLU A 27 17.28 -0.21 -6.30
C GLU A 27 17.78 -1.54 -6.88
N LYS A 28 17.51 -2.64 -6.17
CA LYS A 28 17.87 -3.99 -6.60
C LYS A 28 17.00 -4.51 -7.75
N HIS A 29 15.67 -4.35 -7.66
CA HIS A 29 14.74 -5.06 -8.53
C HIS A 29 14.17 -4.22 -9.68
N SER A 30 14.12 -2.90 -9.52
CA SER A 30 13.57 -1.97 -10.51
C SER A 30 14.36 -0.64 -10.49
N PRO A 31 15.65 -0.66 -10.85
CA PRO A 31 16.50 0.51 -10.83
C PRO A 31 15.93 1.62 -11.72
N GLY A 32 16.04 2.87 -11.25
CA GLY A 32 15.52 4.05 -11.95
C GLY A 32 14.04 4.38 -11.66
N VAL A 33 13.30 3.51 -10.97
CA VAL A 33 11.97 3.87 -10.45
C VAL A 33 12.12 4.87 -9.30
N ARG A 34 11.36 5.95 -9.34
CA ARG A 34 11.41 6.99 -8.30
C ARG A 34 10.66 6.53 -7.05
N LEU A 35 11.29 6.65 -5.88
CA LEU A 35 10.63 6.50 -4.58
C LEU A 35 10.29 7.87 -3.97
N VAL A 36 9.08 7.98 -3.42
CA VAL A 36 8.62 9.11 -2.60
C VAL A 36 7.90 8.58 -1.36
N CYS A 37 8.09 9.23 -0.23
CA CYS A 37 7.36 8.90 1.00
C CYS A 37 6.62 10.14 1.52
N LEU A 38 5.31 9.99 1.75
CA LEU A 38 4.52 10.99 2.45
C LEU A 38 4.75 10.81 3.95
N SER A 39 5.34 11.81 4.62
CA SER A 39 5.72 11.67 6.02
C SER A 39 5.82 12.98 6.81
N ASP A 40 5.50 12.89 8.10
CA ASP A 40 5.69 13.91 9.13
C ASP A 40 7.11 13.89 9.73
N CYS A 41 7.89 12.83 9.52
CA CYS A 41 9.25 12.69 10.03
C CYS A 41 10.31 12.55 8.91
N ALA A 42 11.59 12.48 9.28
CA ALA A 42 12.67 12.29 8.32
C ALA A 42 12.65 10.87 7.73
N VAL A 43 12.92 10.76 6.43
CA VAL A 43 12.89 9.49 5.68
C VAL A 43 14.04 9.44 4.66
N PRO A 44 14.59 8.24 4.35
CA PRO A 44 15.78 8.08 3.51
C PRO A 44 15.50 8.16 1.99
N CYS A 45 14.48 8.92 1.59
CA CYS A 45 14.09 9.13 0.20
C CYS A 45 13.48 10.53 0.04
N LYS A 46 12.95 10.84 -1.15
CA LYS A 46 12.24 12.10 -1.34
C LYS A 46 11.00 12.15 -0.44
N ARG A 47 11.03 13.03 0.56
CA ARG A 47 9.91 13.28 1.46
C ARG A 47 8.90 14.22 0.83
N ILE A 48 7.62 13.92 0.97
CA ILE A 48 6.52 14.86 0.78
C ILE A 48 5.86 15.04 2.15
N PRO A 49 5.79 16.26 2.72
CA PRO A 49 5.13 16.46 4.01
C PRO A 49 3.66 16.02 4.00
N LEU A 50 3.25 15.35 5.07
CA LEU A 50 1.84 15.23 5.44
C LEU A 50 1.30 16.63 5.75
N ARG A 51 0.07 16.92 5.33
CA ARG A 51 -0.64 18.19 5.62
C ARG A 51 -1.62 18.04 6.76
N HIS A 52 -2.01 16.81 7.09
CA HIS A 52 -3.04 16.53 8.08
C HIS A 52 -2.54 15.61 9.18
N ASP A 53 -3.16 15.75 10.34
CA ASP A 53 -2.92 14.89 11.49
C ASP A 53 -3.79 13.64 11.52
N TRP A 54 -4.21 13.14 10.36
CA TRP A 54 -5.06 11.95 10.27
C TRP A 54 -4.34 10.70 10.80
N PRO A 55 -4.92 10.00 11.80
CA PRO A 55 -4.18 9.01 12.57
C PRO A 55 -3.95 7.72 11.78
N GLY A 56 -2.80 7.08 12.04
CA GLY A 56 -2.49 5.76 11.53
C GLY A 56 -2.65 5.63 10.02
N TRP A 57 -3.38 4.59 9.58
CA TRP A 57 -3.63 4.31 8.17
C TRP A 57 -4.41 5.43 7.44
N TRP A 58 -5.11 6.31 8.16
CA TRP A 58 -5.87 7.40 7.52
C TRP A 58 -4.98 8.45 6.86
N SER A 59 -3.71 8.57 7.28
CA SER A 59 -2.71 9.38 6.55
C SER A 59 -2.53 8.94 5.10
N LYS A 60 -2.91 7.70 4.73
CA LYS A 60 -2.86 7.19 3.36
C LYS A 60 -3.73 7.97 2.39
N ILE A 61 -4.82 8.60 2.87
CA ILE A 61 -5.69 9.42 2.02
C ILE A 61 -4.94 10.62 1.40
N GLU A 62 -3.86 11.07 2.03
CA GLU A 62 -3.02 12.17 1.50
C GLU A 62 -2.30 11.83 0.19
N LEU A 63 -2.20 10.55 -0.18
CA LEU A 63 -1.72 10.11 -1.50
C LEU A 63 -2.57 10.71 -2.63
N PHE A 64 -3.85 10.92 -2.36
CA PHE A 64 -4.82 11.34 -3.36
C PHE A 64 -4.96 12.86 -3.45
N ARG A 65 -4.16 13.64 -2.71
CA ARG A 65 -4.13 15.11 -2.83
C ARG A 65 -3.88 15.54 -4.29
N PRO A 66 -4.51 16.63 -4.75
CA PRO A 66 -4.31 17.11 -6.11
C PRO A 66 -2.83 17.44 -6.36
N SER A 67 -2.36 17.07 -7.55
CA SER A 67 -1.01 17.39 -8.05
C SER A 67 0.17 16.84 -7.22
N VAL A 68 -0.05 15.88 -6.32
CA VAL A 68 1.05 15.23 -5.56
C VAL A 68 1.93 14.36 -6.47
N PHE A 69 1.33 13.68 -7.44
CA PHE A 69 2.01 12.78 -8.35
C PHE A 69 1.78 13.17 -9.81
N ARG A 70 2.72 12.77 -10.68
CA ARG A 70 2.62 12.87 -12.14
C ARG A 70 2.97 11.50 -12.74
N GLY A 71 2.23 11.07 -13.76
CA GLY A 71 2.42 9.77 -14.40
C GLY A 71 1.81 8.62 -13.60
N HIS A 72 2.43 7.45 -13.69
CA HIS A 72 2.01 6.23 -12.99
C HIS A 72 2.48 6.23 -11.54
N VAL A 73 1.60 5.84 -10.65
CA VAL A 73 1.86 5.68 -9.22
C VAL A 73 1.62 4.22 -8.84
N LEU A 74 2.54 3.66 -8.06
CA LEU A 74 2.38 2.41 -7.34
C LEU A 74 2.56 2.69 -5.85
N TYR A 75 1.50 2.62 -5.09
CA TYR A 75 1.55 2.68 -3.63
C TYR A 75 1.86 1.32 -3.04
N LEU A 76 2.74 1.30 -2.04
CA LEU A 76 3.03 0.14 -1.20
C LEU A 76 2.88 0.51 0.28
N ASP A 77 2.11 -0.28 1.04
CA ASP A 77 2.15 -0.24 2.51
C ASP A 77 3.56 -0.60 2.99
N LEU A 78 3.95 -0.06 4.14
CA LEU A 78 5.31 -0.23 4.67
C LEU A 78 5.64 -1.68 5.02
N ASP A 79 4.65 -2.54 5.26
CA ASP A 79 4.83 -3.98 5.48
C ASP A 79 4.89 -4.81 4.19
N THR A 80 5.23 -4.19 3.06
CA THR A 80 5.44 -4.88 1.78
C THR A 80 6.92 -5.07 1.47
N VAL A 81 7.29 -6.26 1.02
CA VAL A 81 8.65 -6.57 0.52
C VAL A 81 8.60 -6.70 -1.00
N ILE A 82 9.52 -6.04 -1.70
CA ILE A 82 9.67 -6.19 -3.15
C ILE A 82 10.64 -7.34 -3.41
N VAL A 83 10.22 -8.31 -4.21
CA VAL A 83 10.94 -9.58 -4.44
C VAL A 83 11.26 -9.83 -5.91
N GLY A 84 10.87 -8.91 -6.79
CA GLY A 84 11.10 -8.98 -8.23
C GLY A 84 10.76 -7.67 -8.92
N ASP A 85 10.98 -7.60 -10.24
CA ASP A 85 10.71 -6.39 -11.01
C ASP A 85 9.23 -5.98 -10.94
N ILE A 86 8.99 -4.77 -10.44
CA ILE A 86 7.66 -4.21 -10.22
C ILE A 86 7.07 -3.53 -11.45
N ALA A 87 7.76 -3.49 -12.59
CA ALA A 87 7.22 -2.89 -13.82
C ALA A 87 5.78 -3.37 -14.16
N PRO A 88 5.42 -4.67 -13.99
CA PRO A 88 4.06 -5.14 -14.25
C PRO A 88 3.00 -4.63 -13.27
N LEU A 89 3.36 -4.00 -12.14
CA LEU A 89 2.40 -3.48 -11.16
C LEU A 89 1.95 -2.05 -11.47
N PHE A 90 2.59 -1.34 -12.39
CA PHE A 90 2.09 -0.05 -12.85
C PHE A 90 0.86 -0.24 -13.74
N ARG A 91 -0.20 0.51 -13.44
CA ARG A 91 -1.51 0.39 -14.08
C ARG A 91 -2.04 1.77 -14.45
N ASP A 92 -2.76 1.87 -15.57
CA ASP A 92 -3.42 3.11 -15.96
C ASP A 92 -4.70 3.32 -15.14
N GLN A 93 -5.54 2.28 -15.02
CA GLN A 93 -6.75 2.28 -14.19
C GLN A 93 -6.42 2.10 -12.71
N PHE A 94 -7.33 2.55 -11.84
CA PHE A 94 -7.20 2.30 -10.41
C PHE A 94 -7.25 0.79 -10.15
N THR A 95 -6.15 0.23 -9.65
CA THR A 95 -5.99 -1.19 -9.36
C THR A 95 -5.58 -1.35 -7.91
N ALA A 96 -6.18 -2.31 -7.21
CA ALA A 96 -5.86 -2.62 -5.82
C ALA A 96 -5.71 -4.13 -5.62
N LEU A 97 -5.19 -4.54 -4.45
CA LEU A 97 -5.22 -5.95 -4.08
C LEU A 97 -6.67 -6.44 -4.00
N PRO A 98 -6.96 -7.70 -4.34
CA PRO A 98 -8.11 -8.37 -3.75
C PRO A 98 -7.91 -8.45 -2.24
N ASP A 99 -8.96 -8.24 -1.44
CA ASP A 99 -8.91 -8.50 0.00
C ASP A 99 -8.50 -9.97 0.20
N PHE A 100 -7.37 -10.18 0.87
CA PHE A 100 -6.78 -11.50 1.05
C PHE A 100 -7.70 -12.49 1.76
N TYR A 101 -8.65 -12.02 2.58
CA TYR A 101 -9.62 -12.85 3.27
C TYR A 101 -10.99 -12.90 2.58
N ARG A 102 -11.26 -11.98 1.64
CA ARG A 102 -12.51 -11.89 0.87
C ARG A 102 -12.22 -11.48 -0.59
N PRO A 103 -11.53 -12.33 -1.35
CA PRO A 103 -10.97 -11.94 -2.65
C PRO A 103 -12.03 -11.55 -3.70
N ASN A 104 -13.28 -12.00 -3.51
CA ASN A 104 -14.39 -11.72 -4.43
C ASN A 104 -15.24 -10.49 -4.01
N GLU A 105 -15.06 -9.96 -2.81
CA GLU A 105 -15.95 -8.93 -2.24
C GLU A 105 -15.24 -7.61 -1.92
N GLY A 106 -13.94 -7.68 -1.63
CA GLY A 106 -13.21 -6.56 -1.03
C GLY A 106 -11.93 -6.19 -1.76
N ILE A 107 -11.49 -4.97 -1.51
CA ILE A 107 -10.15 -4.49 -1.90
C ILE A 107 -9.22 -4.52 -0.68
N GLY A 108 -7.94 -4.76 -0.91
CA GLY A 108 -6.87 -4.42 0.02
C GLY A 108 -6.12 -3.18 -0.47
N SER A 109 -5.97 -2.16 0.37
CA SER A 109 -5.28 -0.91 0.02
C SER A 109 -3.77 -0.94 0.28
N GLY A 110 -3.20 -2.12 0.58
CA GLY A 110 -1.78 -2.27 0.84
C GLY A 110 -0.89 -2.27 -0.40
N VAL A 111 -1.47 -2.56 -1.57
CA VAL A 111 -0.85 -2.29 -2.87
C VAL A 111 -1.91 -1.68 -3.76
N MET A 112 -1.65 -0.50 -4.30
CA MET A 112 -2.56 0.20 -5.20
C MET A 112 -1.77 0.82 -6.35
N ALA A 113 -2.29 0.80 -7.57
CA ALA A 113 -1.71 1.52 -8.70
C ALA A 113 -2.76 2.32 -9.44
N TRP A 114 -2.34 3.44 -10.00
CA TRP A 114 -3.17 4.28 -10.85
C TRP A 114 -2.31 5.22 -11.69
N ARG A 115 -2.94 5.82 -12.70
CA ARG A 115 -2.40 6.97 -13.42
C ARG A 115 -3.44 8.10 -13.43
N GLY A 116 -2.96 9.34 -13.35
CA GLY A 116 -3.82 10.50 -13.35
C GLY A 116 -4.30 10.91 -11.96
N GLY A 117 -5.32 11.76 -11.91
CA GLY A 117 -5.83 12.35 -10.67
C GLY A 117 -6.86 11.46 -9.98
N MET A 118 -6.71 11.28 -8.67
CA MET A 118 -7.68 10.61 -7.77
C MET A 118 -8.18 11.57 -6.69
N SER A 119 -8.17 12.88 -6.97
CA SER A 119 -8.40 13.93 -5.98
C SER A 119 -9.80 13.95 -5.39
N HIS A 120 -10.77 13.27 -6.01
CA HIS A 120 -12.09 13.08 -5.45
C HIS A 120 -12.06 12.28 -4.14
N LEU A 121 -11.17 11.28 -4.01
CA LEU A 121 -11.00 10.50 -2.78
C LEU A 121 -10.55 11.40 -1.62
N TYR A 122 -9.53 12.23 -1.86
CA TYR A 122 -9.05 13.19 -0.88
C TYR A 122 -10.11 14.24 -0.55
N ALA A 123 -10.76 14.81 -1.57
CA ALA A 123 -11.76 15.85 -1.39
C ALA A 123 -12.97 15.35 -0.58
N GLU A 124 -13.46 14.14 -0.86
CA GLU A 124 -14.60 13.57 -0.15
C GLU A 124 -14.28 13.22 1.29
N PHE A 125 -13.11 12.60 1.54
CA PHE A 125 -12.67 12.30 2.90
C PHE A 125 -12.50 13.57 3.74
N SER A 126 -11.86 14.60 3.16
CA SER A 126 -11.53 15.85 3.86
C SER A 126 -12.74 16.66 4.30
N LYS A 127 -13.92 16.45 3.71
CA LYS A 127 -15.16 17.15 4.11
C LYS A 127 -15.61 16.78 5.52
N ALA A 128 -15.41 15.52 5.91
CA ALA A 128 -15.88 14.99 7.20
C ALA A 128 -15.02 13.78 7.61
N PRO A 129 -13.73 13.99 7.93
CA PRO A 129 -12.81 12.89 8.24
C PRO A 129 -13.30 12.06 9.43
N GLU A 130 -13.81 12.68 10.50
CA GLU A 130 -14.28 11.94 11.67
C GLU A 130 -15.46 11.02 11.35
N ARG A 131 -16.36 11.46 10.45
CA ARG A 131 -17.51 10.65 10.01
C ARG A 131 -17.05 9.37 9.30
N TRP A 132 -16.07 9.49 8.40
CA TRP A 132 -15.54 8.33 7.69
C TRP A 132 -14.76 7.42 8.63
N MET A 133 -13.94 7.97 9.53
CA MET A 133 -13.22 7.19 10.53
C MET A 133 -14.16 6.41 11.46
N ALA A 134 -15.31 6.99 11.84
CA ALA A 134 -16.31 6.31 12.66
C ALA A 134 -17.09 5.24 11.87
N ARG A 135 -17.44 5.53 10.61
CA ARG A 135 -18.19 4.62 9.73
C ARG A 135 -17.37 3.40 9.32
N CYS A 136 -16.10 3.59 9.01
CA CYS A 136 -15.23 2.58 8.43
C CYS A 136 -14.60 1.67 9.51
N THR A 137 -15.46 1.07 10.34
CA THR A 137 -15.09 0.22 11.48
C THR A 137 -15.76 -1.16 11.42
N THR A 138 -16.45 -1.47 10.32
CA THR A 138 -17.11 -2.77 10.11
C THR A 138 -16.28 -3.64 9.21
N ARG A 139 -16.51 -4.96 9.25
CA ARG A 139 -15.77 -5.89 8.39
C ARG A 139 -15.94 -5.52 6.90
N GLN A 140 -17.14 -5.13 6.48
CA GLN A 140 -17.48 -4.76 5.10
C GLN A 140 -16.90 -3.40 4.68
N CYS A 141 -16.63 -2.51 5.64
CA CYS A 141 -16.07 -1.19 5.39
C CYS A 141 -15.02 -0.91 6.46
N TRP A 142 -13.83 -1.49 6.29
CA TRP A 142 -12.77 -1.43 7.30
C TRP A 142 -11.69 -0.43 6.93
N GLY A 143 -11.43 0.55 7.79
CA GLY A 143 -10.36 1.52 7.64
C GLY A 143 -10.36 2.26 6.30
N ASP A 144 -9.17 2.63 5.84
CA ASP A 144 -8.97 3.35 4.59
C ASP A 144 -9.38 2.51 3.36
N GLN A 145 -9.15 1.19 3.35
CA GLN A 145 -9.60 0.34 2.24
C GLN A 145 -11.13 0.36 2.08
N GLY A 146 -11.87 0.36 3.19
CA GLY A 146 -13.33 0.40 3.18
C GLY A 146 -13.85 1.73 2.63
N PHE A 147 -13.22 2.85 3.02
CA PHE A 147 -13.53 4.15 2.44
C PHE A 147 -13.24 4.16 0.94
N ILE A 148 -12.02 3.79 0.52
CA ILE A 148 -11.60 3.81 -0.89
C ILE A 148 -12.55 2.96 -1.74
N GLN A 149 -12.85 1.73 -1.32
CA GLN A 149 -13.76 0.82 -2.02
C GLN A 149 -15.13 1.43 -2.32
N THR A 150 -15.64 2.30 -1.44
CA THR A 150 -16.96 2.94 -1.64
C THR A 150 -16.95 4.15 -2.59
N HIS A 151 -15.77 4.61 -3.02
CA HIS A 151 -15.62 5.84 -3.79
C HIS A 151 -14.81 5.66 -5.09
N VAL A 152 -14.30 4.46 -5.36
CA VAL A 152 -13.64 4.14 -6.63
C VAL A 152 -13.78 2.66 -6.94
N GLU A 153 -14.15 2.35 -8.19
CA GLU A 153 -14.08 1.00 -8.70
C GLU A 153 -12.62 0.62 -8.95
N ALA A 154 -12.26 -0.61 -8.61
CA ALA A 154 -10.87 -1.05 -8.66
C ALA A 154 -10.73 -2.35 -9.45
N ASP A 155 -9.84 -2.32 -10.44
CA ASP A 155 -9.25 -3.52 -11.01
C ASP A 155 -8.48 -4.29 -9.92
N ARG A 156 -8.20 -5.57 -10.18
CA ARG A 156 -7.49 -6.45 -9.24
C ARG A 156 -6.11 -6.82 -9.74
N PHE A 157 -5.12 -6.71 -8.85
CA PHE A 157 -3.84 -7.39 -9.07
C PHE A 157 -4.01 -8.90 -9.06
N GLY A 158 -3.21 -9.56 -9.89
CA GLY A 158 -3.12 -11.02 -9.94
C GLY A 158 -2.00 -11.56 -9.06
N VAL A 159 -1.30 -12.56 -9.59
CA VAL A 159 -0.24 -13.31 -8.90
C VAL A 159 1.03 -12.49 -8.64
N GLU A 160 1.14 -11.30 -9.22
CA GLU A 160 2.25 -10.37 -9.01
C GLU A 160 2.26 -9.74 -7.61
N ALA A 161 1.13 -9.69 -6.91
CA ALA A 161 1.03 -9.14 -5.56
C ALA A 161 0.37 -10.16 -4.62
N GLN A 162 1.18 -10.78 -3.76
CA GLN A 162 0.75 -11.92 -2.95
C GLN A 162 0.95 -11.67 -1.46
N SER A 163 0.21 -12.39 -0.63
CA SER A 163 0.32 -12.31 0.82
C SER A 163 1.38 -13.28 1.33
N ALA A 164 2.16 -12.82 2.31
CA ALA A 164 3.16 -13.65 3.00
C ALA A 164 2.54 -14.82 3.78
N LYS A 165 1.22 -14.80 4.00
CA LYS A 165 0.52 -15.66 4.96
C LYS A 165 -0.50 -16.59 4.31
N ILE A 166 -0.87 -16.36 3.05
CA ILE A 166 -1.97 -17.08 2.40
C ILE A 166 -1.47 -17.89 1.21
N GLN A 167 -0.81 -17.24 0.24
CA GLN A 167 -0.36 -17.94 -0.95
C GLN A 167 0.88 -18.80 -0.64
N GLY A 168 0.82 -20.07 -1.07
CA GLY A 168 1.91 -21.03 -0.93
C GLY A 168 2.99 -20.90 -2.03
N ASP A 169 2.58 -20.83 -3.29
CA ASP A 169 3.49 -20.55 -4.42
C ASP A 169 3.60 -19.05 -4.64
N ARG A 170 4.84 -18.54 -4.48
CA ARG A 170 5.17 -17.11 -4.60
C ARG A 170 6.20 -16.81 -5.68
N ARG A 171 6.46 -17.76 -6.60
CA ARG A 171 7.50 -17.60 -7.64
C ARG A 171 7.19 -16.49 -8.64
N LYS A 172 5.91 -16.18 -8.83
CA LYS A 172 5.43 -15.12 -9.73
C LYS A 172 5.25 -13.76 -9.03
N ALA A 173 5.39 -13.72 -7.70
CA ALA A 173 5.28 -12.47 -6.96
C ALA A 173 6.34 -11.47 -7.39
N ARG A 174 5.94 -10.20 -7.42
CA ARG A 174 6.81 -9.02 -7.48
C ARG A 174 6.83 -8.30 -6.15
N VAL A 175 5.71 -8.36 -5.42
CA VAL A 175 5.60 -7.87 -4.05
C VAL A 175 4.95 -8.90 -3.13
N ILE A 176 5.41 -8.93 -1.90
CA ILE A 176 4.90 -9.78 -0.82
C ILE A 176 4.39 -8.90 0.32
N CYS A 177 3.09 -8.98 0.60
CA CYS A 177 2.40 -8.15 1.58
C CYS A 177 2.32 -8.87 2.93
N PHE A 178 2.72 -8.22 4.02
CA PHE A 178 2.64 -8.76 5.38
C PHE A 178 1.52 -8.10 6.19
N HIS A 179 0.27 -8.47 5.90
CA HIS A 179 -0.88 -8.00 6.68
C HIS A 179 -0.86 -8.57 8.11
N GLY A 180 -0.86 -7.70 9.13
CA GLY A 180 -0.78 -8.12 10.54
C GLY A 180 0.53 -8.83 10.91
N GLN A 181 0.51 -9.62 12.00
CA GLN A 181 1.71 -10.29 12.53
C GLN A 181 1.96 -11.68 11.91
N PRO A 182 3.24 -12.09 11.69
CA PRO A 182 4.45 -11.29 11.86
C PRO A 182 4.56 -10.21 10.77
N ARG A 183 5.25 -9.11 11.10
CA ARG A 183 5.71 -8.09 10.15
C ARG A 183 7.02 -8.52 9.48
N PRO A 184 7.43 -7.88 8.37
CA PRO A 184 8.66 -8.25 7.66
C PRO A 184 9.90 -8.25 8.56
N ARG A 185 10.05 -7.21 9.40
CA ARG A 185 11.17 -7.07 10.33
C ARG A 185 11.26 -8.23 11.35
N ASP A 186 10.13 -8.78 11.79
CA ASP A 186 10.09 -9.85 12.79
C ASP A 186 10.67 -11.16 12.25
N VAL A 187 10.77 -11.30 10.93
CA VAL A 187 11.42 -12.43 10.24
C VAL A 187 12.72 -12.04 9.56
N GLY A 188 13.29 -10.87 9.88
CA GLY A 188 14.51 -10.36 9.27
C GLY A 188 14.35 -10.08 7.77
N TRP A 189 13.17 -9.61 7.37
CA TRP A 189 12.79 -9.26 5.98
C TRP A 189 12.75 -10.44 5.01
N ASP A 190 12.91 -11.67 5.51
CA ASP A 190 12.85 -12.88 4.71
C ASP A 190 11.44 -13.49 4.72
N TYR A 191 10.66 -13.17 3.69
CA TYR A 191 9.30 -13.68 3.53
C TYR A 191 9.20 -15.21 3.45
N ARG A 192 10.30 -15.90 3.13
CA ARG A 192 10.34 -17.37 3.04
C ARG A 192 10.27 -18.04 4.42
N LYS A 193 10.57 -17.30 5.49
CA LYS A 193 10.43 -17.76 6.87
C LYS A 193 8.98 -17.75 7.36
N VAL A 194 8.04 -17.16 6.61
CA VAL A 194 6.61 -17.17 6.95
C VAL A 194 5.93 -18.35 6.28
N ALA A 195 5.48 -19.31 7.10
CA ALA A 195 4.67 -20.43 6.63
C ALA A 195 3.35 -19.92 6.04
N ALA A 196 3.03 -20.33 4.82
CA ALA A 196 1.71 -20.08 4.24
C ALA A 196 0.65 -20.88 5.02
N ARG A 197 -0.43 -20.23 5.44
CA ARG A 197 -1.62 -20.92 5.94
C ARG A 197 -2.31 -21.54 4.73
N ARG A 198 -2.53 -22.85 4.75
CA ARG A 198 -3.47 -23.49 3.81
C ARG A 198 -4.84 -22.89 4.13
N MET A 199 -5.43 -22.15 3.18
CA MET A 199 -6.86 -21.86 3.26
C MET A 199 -7.56 -23.20 3.06
N HIS A 200 -8.30 -23.65 4.07
CA HIS A 200 -9.25 -24.73 3.89
C HIS A 200 -10.31 -24.20 2.90
N ALA A 201 -10.43 -24.90 1.77
CA ALA A 201 -11.46 -24.65 0.77
C ALA A 201 -12.85 -24.94 1.36
#